data_AF-A0A5P9PFF1-F1
#
_entry.id   AF-A0A5P9PFF1-F1
#
_cell.length_a   1.000
_cell.length_b   1.000
_cell.length_c   1.000
_cell.angle_alpha   90.00
_cell.angle_beta   90.00
_cell.angle_gamma   90.00
#
_symmetry.space_group_name_H-M   'P 1'
#
loop_
_entity.id
_entity.type
_entity.pdbx_description
1 polymer ?
#
loop_
_entity_poly.entity_id
_entity_poly.type
_entity_poly.pdbx_seq_one_letter_code
_entity_poly.pdbx_strand_id
1 'polypeptide(L)'
;MKFYLGTHQPAWLARDLGVPLLVSHRRLAGRRTLPRASGEWALDSGGFTELSLHGRWRTDARTYATAVGRYAAEIGQLAWAAPQDWMVEAHVRARTGLSLRTHLQRTVRNYLQLRELAPDLPIIPIVQGDQVADYLRCADSYERHGVDLAALPLVGVGSVCRRQHSGQVERIVRSLHARGLRLHCFGVKTIGLARYGEVIQSSDSAAWSFSGRYQPGCTPTHQSEANCLPYALAWHHRLQRTLNSPPRHDHTRPDTPRRCAPGPGRSQPGGARPSPHCTDTRVRAHRNRPAQRKAVRR
;
A
#
# COMPACT_ATOMS: atom_id res chain seq x y z
N MET A 1 -11.70 -0.80 -11.39
CA MET A 1 -10.23 -0.66 -11.15
C MET A 1 -9.54 -1.99 -11.45
N LYS A 2 -8.35 -1.99 -12.06
CA LYS A 2 -7.53 -3.20 -12.26
C LYS A 2 -6.80 -3.59 -10.97
N PHE A 3 -6.71 -4.89 -10.65
CA PHE A 3 -6.02 -5.35 -9.44
C PHE A 3 -4.99 -6.43 -9.77
N TYR A 4 -3.70 -6.12 -9.56
CA TYR A 4 -2.59 -7.03 -9.82
C TYR A 4 -2.39 -7.99 -8.64
N LEU A 5 -2.34 -9.29 -8.92
CA LEU A 5 -1.97 -10.30 -7.94
C LEU A 5 -0.45 -10.30 -7.79
N GLY A 6 0.04 -9.73 -6.68
CA GLY A 6 1.46 -9.77 -6.34
C GLY A 6 1.92 -11.19 -6.06
N THR A 7 3.00 -11.64 -6.68
CA THR A 7 3.52 -13.00 -6.48
C THR A 7 5.04 -13.06 -6.47
N HIS A 8 5.58 -13.94 -5.61
CA HIS A 8 7.00 -14.31 -5.57
C HIS A 8 7.30 -15.57 -6.40
N GLN A 9 6.35 -16.03 -7.21
CA GLN A 9 6.43 -17.19 -8.09
C GLN A 9 6.47 -16.78 -9.57
N PRO A 10 7.64 -16.44 -10.16
CA PRO A 10 7.74 -16.03 -11.56
C PRO A 10 7.13 -17.03 -12.55
N ALA A 11 7.22 -18.33 -12.28
CA ALA A 11 6.69 -19.37 -13.15
C ALA A 11 5.17 -19.25 -13.41
N TRP A 12 4.44 -18.52 -12.57
CA TRP A 12 3.01 -18.26 -12.76
C TRP A 12 2.74 -17.35 -13.95
N LEU A 13 3.72 -16.56 -14.42
CA LEU A 13 3.60 -15.75 -15.63
C LEU A 13 3.26 -16.62 -16.86
N ALA A 14 3.76 -17.86 -16.93
CA ALA A 14 3.52 -18.77 -18.04
C ALA A 14 2.19 -19.54 -17.96
N ARG A 15 1.32 -19.18 -17.02
CA ARG A 15 0.02 -19.85 -16.81
C ARG A 15 -1.10 -18.88 -17.16
N ASP A 16 -2.08 -19.33 -17.94
CA ASP A 16 -3.29 -18.56 -18.14
C ASP A 16 -4.14 -18.58 -16.86
N LEU A 17 -4.06 -17.49 -16.08
CA LEU A 17 -4.71 -17.36 -14.77
C LEU A 17 -5.95 -16.46 -14.81
N GLY A 18 -6.22 -15.78 -15.93
CA GLY A 18 -7.28 -14.78 -16.04
C GLY A 18 -7.11 -13.54 -15.15
N VAL A 19 -5.95 -13.35 -14.50
CA VAL A 19 -5.67 -12.21 -13.61
C VAL A 19 -4.28 -11.62 -13.91
N PRO A 20 -4.11 -10.28 -13.85
CA PRO A 20 -2.81 -9.68 -14.07
C PRO A 20 -1.89 -9.88 -12.87
N LEU A 21 -0.59 -10.08 -13.10
CA LEU A 21 0.38 -10.35 -12.04
C LEU A 21 1.30 -9.15 -11.78
N LEU A 22 1.73 -8.97 -10.52
CA LEU A 22 2.85 -8.10 -10.18
C LEU A 22 4.02 -8.96 -9.70
N VAL A 23 5.17 -8.86 -10.37
CA VAL A 23 6.37 -9.66 -10.04
C VAL A 23 7.53 -8.73 -9.73
N SER A 24 8.32 -9.06 -8.71
CA SER A 24 9.47 -8.24 -8.31
C SER A 24 10.72 -8.59 -9.14
N HIS A 25 11.49 -7.58 -9.54
CA HIS A 25 12.82 -7.72 -10.14
C HIS A 25 13.72 -8.65 -9.31
N ARG A 26 13.61 -8.61 -7.98
CA ARG A 26 14.39 -9.48 -7.08
C ARG A 26 14.13 -10.98 -7.29
N ARG A 27 13.00 -11.35 -7.89
CA ARG A 27 12.64 -12.74 -8.23
C ARG A 27 13.06 -13.13 -9.64
N LEU A 28 13.36 -12.14 -10.50
CA LEU A 28 13.73 -12.32 -11.90
C LEU A 28 15.24 -12.18 -12.14
N ALA A 29 15.93 -11.31 -11.40
CA ALA A 29 17.33 -10.92 -11.63
C ALA A 29 18.31 -12.11 -11.74
N GLY A 30 18.14 -13.13 -10.90
CA GLY A 30 19.00 -14.31 -10.88
C GLY A 30 18.60 -15.42 -11.86
N ARG A 31 17.55 -15.23 -12.68
CA ARG A 31 17.05 -16.30 -13.55
C ARG A 31 17.82 -16.35 -14.86
N ARG A 32 18.35 -17.54 -15.16
CA ARG A 32 18.92 -17.85 -16.49
C ARG A 32 17.82 -17.89 -17.56
N THR A 33 16.73 -18.60 -17.29
CA THR A 33 15.55 -18.66 -18.17
C THR A 33 14.36 -17.92 -17.56
N LEU A 34 13.70 -17.12 -18.39
CA LEU A 34 12.52 -16.35 -18.05
C LEU A 34 11.26 -17.06 -18.55
N PRO A 35 10.15 -17.03 -17.78
CA PRO A 35 8.87 -17.53 -18.26
C PRO A 35 8.36 -16.61 -19.37
N ARG A 36 7.65 -17.16 -20.37
CA ARG A 36 6.89 -16.36 -21.34
C ARG A 36 5.51 -16.08 -20.78
N ALA A 37 5.11 -14.82 -20.70
CA ALA A 37 3.83 -14.45 -20.11
C ALA A 37 2.65 -14.86 -21.01
N SER A 38 1.63 -15.46 -20.41
CA SER A 38 0.33 -15.73 -21.04
C SER A 38 -0.68 -14.59 -20.86
N GLY A 39 -0.39 -13.61 -19.99
CA GLY A 39 -1.21 -12.42 -19.81
C GLY A 39 -0.42 -11.21 -19.34
N GLU A 40 -1.12 -10.08 -19.21
CA GLU A 40 -0.55 -8.82 -18.74
C GLU A 40 0.07 -8.95 -17.34
N TRP A 41 1.25 -8.34 -17.15
CA TRP A 41 1.88 -8.25 -15.84
C TRP A 41 2.63 -6.93 -15.68
N ALA A 42 2.94 -6.60 -14.43
CA ALA A 42 3.71 -5.42 -14.06
C ALA A 42 4.91 -5.78 -13.20
N LEU A 43 5.95 -4.94 -13.27
CA LEU A 43 7.20 -5.16 -12.57
C LEU A 43 7.32 -4.24 -11.35
N ASP A 44 7.52 -4.84 -10.17
CA ASP A 44 8.03 -4.14 -8.99
C ASP A 44 9.57 -4.11 -9.01
N SER A 45 10.18 -2.96 -8.72
CA SER A 45 11.64 -2.82 -8.69
C SER A 45 12.28 -3.50 -7.46
N GLY A 46 11.47 -3.81 -6.44
CA GLY A 46 11.92 -4.43 -5.19
C GLY A 46 12.51 -3.43 -4.20
N GLY A 47 12.31 -2.13 -4.42
CA GLY A 47 13.00 -1.09 -3.65
C GLY A 47 12.71 -1.12 -2.17
N PHE A 48 11.48 -1.47 -1.76
CA PHE A 48 11.16 -1.57 -0.33
C PHE A 48 12.13 -2.53 0.36
N THR A 49 12.44 -3.66 -0.29
CA THR A 49 13.33 -4.65 0.30
C THR A 49 14.80 -4.26 0.17
N GLU A 50 15.25 -3.74 -0.98
CA GLU A 50 16.64 -3.32 -1.14
C GLU A 50 17.01 -2.21 -0.15
N LEU A 51 16.17 -1.19 0.01
CA LEU A 51 16.44 -0.09 0.94
C LEU A 51 16.32 -0.54 2.41
N SER A 52 15.36 -1.40 2.74
CA SER A 52 15.23 -1.93 4.11
C SER A 52 16.40 -2.83 4.51
N LEU A 53 16.92 -3.65 3.59
CA LEU A 53 18.02 -4.57 3.89
C LEU A 53 19.38 -3.86 3.82
N HIS A 54 19.61 -3.01 2.82
CA HIS A 54 20.93 -2.51 2.49
C HIS A 54 21.10 -1.00 2.66
N GLY A 55 20.01 -0.24 2.87
CA GLY A 55 20.06 1.23 2.99
C GLY A 55 20.44 1.93 1.68
N ARG A 56 20.54 1.21 0.56
CA ARG A 56 20.92 1.71 -0.76
C ARG A 56 20.46 0.76 -1.86
N TRP A 57 20.37 1.28 -3.08
CA TRP A 57 20.29 0.46 -4.28
C TRP A 57 21.66 -0.16 -4.57
N ARG A 58 21.71 -1.48 -4.76
CA ARG A 58 22.92 -2.21 -5.17
C ARG A 58 23.02 -2.35 -6.69
N THR A 59 21.86 -2.46 -7.35
CA THR A 59 21.75 -2.42 -8.81
C THR A 59 21.70 -0.96 -9.24
N ASP A 60 22.61 -0.53 -10.12
CA ASP A 60 22.55 0.80 -10.72
C ASP A 60 21.42 0.91 -11.76
N ALA A 61 21.11 2.14 -12.20
CA ALA A 61 20.02 2.41 -13.12
C ALA A 61 20.21 1.79 -14.52
N ARG A 62 21.44 1.71 -15.03
CA ARG A 62 21.72 1.10 -16.34
C ARG A 62 21.52 -0.40 -16.27
N THR A 63 22.05 -1.04 -15.24
CA THR A 63 21.85 -2.47 -15.00
C THR A 63 20.37 -2.80 -14.82
N TYR A 64 19.62 -1.97 -14.09
CA TYR A 64 18.18 -2.14 -13.95
C TYR A 64 17.45 -1.96 -15.27
N ALA A 65 17.72 -0.89 -16.04
CA ALA A 65 17.10 -0.65 -17.35
C ALA A 65 17.34 -1.82 -18.33
N THR A 66 18.57 -2.34 -18.40
CA THR A 66 18.89 -3.54 -19.20
C THR A 66 18.07 -4.75 -18.76
N ALA A 67 17.90 -4.95 -17.44
CA ALA A 67 17.08 -6.04 -16.92
C ALA A 67 15.59 -5.86 -17.29
N VAL A 68 15.03 -4.65 -17.18
CA VAL A 68 13.65 -4.37 -17.60
C VAL A 68 13.48 -4.60 -19.10
N GLY A 69 14.43 -4.17 -19.92
CA GLY A 69 14.41 -4.41 -21.37
C GLY A 69 14.42 -5.90 -21.72
N ARG A 70 15.27 -6.68 -21.02
CA ARG A 70 15.28 -8.14 -21.12
C ARG A 70 13.92 -8.75 -20.75
N TYR A 71 13.30 -8.28 -19.67
CA TYR A 71 11.99 -8.78 -19.25
C TYR A 71 10.90 -8.44 -20.27
N ALA A 72 10.89 -7.21 -20.79
CA ALA A 72 9.94 -6.81 -21.83
C ALA A 72 10.06 -7.69 -23.08
N ALA A 73 11.29 -7.99 -23.51
CA ALA A 73 11.54 -8.79 -24.71
C ALA A 73 11.29 -10.30 -24.52
N GLU A 74 11.81 -10.91 -23.45
CA GLU A 74 11.76 -12.37 -23.25
C GLU A 74 10.45 -12.83 -22.60
N ILE A 75 9.92 -12.07 -21.64
CA ILE A 75 8.67 -12.42 -20.95
C ILE A 75 7.47 -11.99 -21.81
N GLY A 76 7.54 -10.80 -22.42
CA GLY A 76 6.42 -10.19 -23.14
C GLY A 76 5.30 -9.69 -22.22
N GLN A 77 4.33 -8.97 -22.77
CA GLN A 77 3.12 -8.49 -22.05
C GLN A 77 3.39 -7.65 -20.80
N LEU A 78 4.53 -6.97 -20.73
CA LEU A 78 4.84 -6.04 -19.64
C LEU A 78 3.98 -4.78 -19.79
N ALA A 79 3.05 -4.56 -18.87
CA ALA A 79 2.15 -3.41 -18.86
C ALA A 79 2.88 -2.13 -18.42
N TRP A 80 3.67 -2.25 -17.36
CA TRP A 80 4.51 -1.18 -16.82
C TRP A 80 5.55 -1.73 -15.84
N ALA A 81 6.60 -0.95 -15.62
CA ALA A 81 7.63 -1.22 -14.62
C ALA A 81 7.77 -0.05 -13.63
N ALA A 82 7.89 -0.38 -12.34
CA ALA A 82 8.26 0.58 -11.32
C ALA A 82 9.73 1.02 -11.50
N PRO A 83 10.08 2.28 -11.26
CA PRO A 83 11.45 2.75 -11.20
C PRO A 83 12.12 2.31 -9.88
N GLN A 84 13.41 2.62 -9.72
CA GLN A 84 14.15 2.43 -8.47
C GLN A 84 13.94 3.63 -7.52
N ASP A 85 12.68 3.81 -7.10
CA ASP A 85 12.25 4.88 -6.21
C ASP A 85 12.75 4.73 -4.77
N TRP A 86 12.52 5.76 -3.95
CA TRP A 86 13.03 5.83 -2.58
C TRP A 86 11.89 5.97 -1.57
N MET A 87 11.43 4.81 -1.07
CA MET A 87 10.47 4.64 0.02
C MET A 87 10.73 5.57 1.20
N VAL A 88 9.69 6.25 1.69
CA VAL A 88 9.83 7.30 2.70
C VAL A 88 9.41 6.88 4.10
N GLU A 89 9.03 5.61 4.31
CA GLU A 89 8.69 5.10 5.63
C GLU A 89 9.82 5.35 6.64
N ALA A 90 9.46 5.70 7.87
CA ALA A 90 10.41 6.10 8.91
C ALA A 90 11.55 5.09 9.11
N HIS A 91 11.26 3.79 9.10
CA HIS A 91 12.26 2.73 9.24
C HIS A 91 13.20 2.63 8.03
N VAL A 92 12.72 2.90 6.81
CA VAL A 92 13.56 2.92 5.60
C VAL A 92 14.48 4.14 5.63
N ARG A 93 13.94 5.30 6.01
CA ARG A 93 14.74 6.52 6.18
C ARG A 93 15.79 6.38 7.29
N ALA A 94 15.44 5.74 8.40
CA ALA A 94 16.40 5.41 9.45
C ALA A 94 17.51 4.48 8.92
N ARG A 95 17.16 3.51 8.06
CA ARG A 95 18.12 2.57 7.47
C ARG A 95 19.07 3.23 6.46
N THR A 96 18.57 4.17 5.66
CA THR A 96 19.37 4.89 4.64
C THR A 96 20.16 6.06 5.25
N GLY A 97 19.72 6.60 6.38
CA GLY A 97 20.27 7.81 6.99
C GLY A 97 19.90 9.11 6.26
N LEU A 98 18.91 9.08 5.36
CA LEU A 98 18.58 10.19 4.48
C LEU A 98 17.29 10.93 4.87
N SER A 99 17.23 12.22 4.52
CA SER A 99 16.04 13.04 4.74
C SER A 99 14.91 12.68 3.77
N LEU A 100 13.67 13.00 4.15
CA LEU A 100 12.50 12.87 3.28
C LEU A 100 12.75 13.58 1.94
N ARG A 101 13.23 14.84 1.98
CA ARG A 101 13.58 15.62 0.79
C ARG A 101 14.55 14.87 -0.14
N THR A 102 15.57 14.23 0.43
CA THR A 102 16.55 13.47 -0.36
C THR A 102 15.91 12.26 -1.04
N HIS A 103 15.00 11.55 -0.36
CA HIS A 103 14.25 10.45 -0.96
C HIS A 103 13.38 10.91 -2.13
N LEU A 104 12.65 12.03 -1.97
CA LEU A 104 11.84 12.58 -3.06
C LEU A 104 12.71 12.95 -4.27
N GLN A 105 13.82 13.66 -4.03
CA GLN A 105 14.77 14.04 -5.10
C GLN A 105 15.37 12.83 -5.82
N ARG A 106 15.78 11.79 -5.07
CA ARG A 106 16.36 10.58 -5.66
C ARG A 106 15.32 9.77 -6.44
N THR A 107 14.06 9.76 -5.99
CA THR A 107 12.96 9.14 -6.73
C THR A 107 12.77 9.80 -8.10
N VAL A 108 12.63 11.13 -8.13
CA VAL A 108 12.44 11.89 -9.37
C VAL A 108 13.65 11.72 -10.30
N ARG A 109 14.86 11.89 -9.78
CA ARG A 109 16.10 11.72 -10.56
C ARG A 109 16.24 10.32 -11.16
N ASN A 110 15.89 9.28 -10.41
CA ASN A 110 15.98 7.93 -10.92
C ASN A 110 15.01 7.70 -12.09
N TYR A 111 13.77 8.16 -12.00
CA TYR A 111 12.84 8.08 -13.13
C TYR A 111 13.37 8.82 -14.36
N LEU A 112 13.87 10.05 -14.20
CA LEU A 112 14.44 10.83 -15.30
C LEU A 112 15.62 10.10 -15.96
N GLN A 113 16.52 9.53 -15.15
CA GLN A 113 17.66 8.76 -15.64
C GLN A 113 17.21 7.49 -16.39
N LEU A 114 16.21 6.76 -15.88
CA LEU A 114 15.69 5.56 -16.54
C LEU A 114 15.02 5.89 -17.87
N ARG A 115 14.30 7.03 -17.95
CA ARG A 115 13.70 7.51 -19.20
C ARG A 115 14.73 7.88 -20.26
N GLU A 116 15.88 8.40 -19.85
CA GLU A 116 17.01 8.66 -20.76
C GLU A 116 17.68 7.36 -21.23
N LEU A 117 17.89 6.41 -20.31
CA LEU A 117 18.56 5.14 -20.60
C LEU A 117 17.72 4.18 -21.45
N ALA A 118 16.40 4.22 -21.29
CA ALA A 118 15.49 3.28 -21.93
C ALA A 118 14.13 3.95 -22.25
N PRO A 119 14.10 4.89 -23.21
CA PRO A 119 12.91 5.69 -23.52
C PRO A 119 11.72 4.86 -24.01
N ASP A 120 11.97 3.70 -24.62
CA ASP A 120 10.93 2.83 -25.19
C ASP A 120 10.30 1.87 -24.16
N LEU A 121 10.84 1.81 -22.93
CA LEU A 121 10.31 0.92 -21.90
C LEU A 121 9.16 1.58 -21.12
N PRO A 122 8.13 0.81 -20.70
CA PRO A 122 6.97 1.36 -20.01
C PRO A 122 7.25 1.60 -18.52
N ILE A 123 8.30 2.35 -18.20
CA ILE A 123 8.65 2.73 -16.83
C ILE A 123 7.78 3.91 -16.42
N ILE A 124 7.01 3.75 -15.35
CA ILE A 124 6.10 4.80 -14.84
C ILE A 124 6.81 5.67 -13.78
N PRO A 125 6.49 6.96 -13.65
CA PRO A 125 6.97 7.74 -12.51
C PRO A 125 6.25 7.29 -11.22
N ILE A 126 6.93 7.45 -10.09
CA ILE A 126 6.33 7.28 -8.77
C ILE A 126 6.40 8.59 -8.00
N VAL A 127 5.27 9.00 -7.42
CA VAL A 127 5.21 10.06 -6.41
C VAL A 127 5.35 9.47 -5.02
N GLN A 128 6.24 10.07 -4.23
CA GLN A 128 6.55 9.68 -2.86
C GLN A 128 6.22 10.85 -1.92
N GLY A 129 6.00 10.57 -0.64
CA GLY A 129 5.74 11.62 0.36
C GLY A 129 5.27 11.07 1.70
N ASP A 130 5.35 11.85 2.79
CA ASP A 130 4.80 11.46 4.10
C ASP A 130 3.42 12.10 4.35
N GLN A 131 3.23 13.36 3.98
CA GLN A 131 1.95 14.05 4.04
C GLN A 131 1.49 14.45 2.64
N VAL A 132 0.22 14.84 2.48
CA VAL A 132 -0.34 15.30 1.19
C VAL A 132 0.59 16.32 0.52
N ALA A 133 1.09 17.30 1.28
CA ALA A 133 2.01 18.32 0.77
C ALA A 133 3.33 17.75 0.23
N ASP A 134 3.83 16.62 0.77
CA ASP A 134 5.04 15.98 0.24
C ASP A 134 4.79 15.34 -1.12
N TYR A 135 3.64 14.66 -1.28
CA TYR A 135 3.26 14.07 -2.56
C TYR A 135 3.07 15.15 -3.63
N LEU A 136 2.42 16.26 -3.27
CA LEU A 136 2.26 17.40 -4.17
C LEU A 136 3.62 18.00 -4.55
N ARG A 137 4.52 18.23 -3.58
CA ARG A 137 5.89 18.70 -3.86
C ARG A 137 6.69 17.74 -4.75
N CYS A 138 6.49 16.43 -4.59
CA CYS A 138 7.13 15.41 -5.42
C CYS A 138 6.61 15.50 -6.86
N ALA A 139 5.29 15.62 -7.05
CA ALA A 139 4.67 15.82 -8.34
C ALA A 139 5.13 17.13 -9.01
N ASP A 140 5.16 18.26 -8.28
CA ASP A 140 5.67 19.53 -8.79
C ASP A 140 7.15 19.43 -9.21
N SER A 141 7.91 18.54 -8.58
CA SER A 141 9.30 18.31 -8.95
C SER A 141 9.44 17.58 -10.29
N TYR A 142 8.52 16.70 -10.64
CA TYR A 142 8.48 16.10 -11.98
C TYR A 142 8.14 17.17 -13.03
N GLU A 143 7.13 18.00 -12.77
CA GLU A 143 6.70 19.07 -13.68
C GLU A 143 7.81 20.10 -13.94
N ARG A 144 8.57 20.49 -12.91
CA ARG A 144 9.77 21.35 -13.08
C ARG A 144 10.85 20.74 -13.98
N HIS A 145 10.85 19.42 -14.15
CA HIS A 145 11.74 18.70 -15.07
C HIS A 145 11.06 18.37 -16.42
N GLY A 146 9.97 19.07 -16.76
CA GLY A 146 9.26 18.91 -18.02
C GLY A 146 8.48 17.60 -18.14
N VAL A 147 8.15 16.97 -17.01
CA VAL A 147 7.32 15.76 -16.99
C VAL A 147 5.88 16.13 -16.65
N ASP A 148 5.02 16.19 -17.66
CA ASP A 148 3.58 16.31 -17.46
C ASP A 148 3.01 14.99 -16.94
N LEU A 149 2.81 14.90 -15.63
CA LEU A 149 2.31 13.69 -14.98
C LEU A 149 0.85 13.38 -15.35
N ALA A 150 0.02 14.37 -15.71
CA ALA A 150 -1.38 14.16 -16.06
C ALA A 150 -1.51 13.55 -17.46
N ALA A 151 -0.60 13.86 -18.37
CA ALA A 151 -0.53 13.26 -19.70
C ALA A 151 -0.10 11.77 -19.67
N LEU A 152 0.63 11.33 -18.63
CA LEU A 152 1.20 9.98 -18.57
C LEU A 152 0.16 8.88 -18.32
N PRO A 153 0.35 7.66 -18.89
CA PRO A 153 -0.59 6.53 -18.81
C PRO A 153 -0.97 6.14 -17.38
N LEU A 154 -0.01 6.26 -16.47
CA LEU A 154 -0.10 5.80 -15.11
C LEU A 154 1.01 6.46 -14.28
N VAL A 155 0.69 6.80 -13.03
CA VAL A 155 1.61 7.33 -12.02
C VAL A 155 1.49 6.47 -10.77
N GLY A 156 2.60 5.93 -10.29
CA GLY A 156 2.63 5.16 -9.07
C GLY A 156 2.58 6.02 -7.81
N VAL A 157 1.91 5.54 -6.76
CA VAL A 157 1.85 6.19 -5.44
C VAL A 157 2.56 5.30 -4.43
N GLY A 158 3.78 5.69 -4.06
CA GLY A 158 4.63 4.95 -3.14
C GLY A 158 4.31 5.20 -1.67
N SER A 159 4.90 4.41 -0.76
CA SER A 159 4.86 4.60 0.71
C SER A 159 3.47 4.72 1.36
N VAL A 160 2.42 4.19 0.73
CA VAL A 160 1.05 4.16 1.27
C VAL A 160 0.71 2.84 1.97
N CYS A 161 1.41 1.74 1.63
CA CYS A 161 1.13 0.38 2.08
C CYS A 161 1.03 0.22 3.61
N ARG A 162 2.00 0.78 4.36
CA ARG A 162 2.12 0.57 5.82
C ARG A 162 1.38 1.61 6.67
N ARG A 163 0.59 2.48 6.05
CA ARG A 163 -0.13 3.53 6.78
C ARG A 163 -1.36 2.95 7.43
N GLN A 164 -1.41 3.08 8.76
CA GLN A 164 -2.51 2.54 9.57
C GLN A 164 -3.82 3.33 9.41
N HIS A 165 -3.78 4.53 8.83
CA HIS A 165 -4.93 5.44 8.71
C HIS A 165 -5.42 5.52 7.27
N SER A 166 -6.49 4.79 6.95
CA SER A 166 -7.12 4.82 5.62
C SER A 166 -7.56 6.23 5.22
N GLY A 167 -7.95 7.09 6.17
CA GLY A 167 -8.31 8.48 5.90
C GLY A 167 -7.14 9.37 5.45
N GLN A 168 -5.91 9.09 5.90
CA GLN A 168 -4.74 9.84 5.41
C GLN A 168 -4.40 9.44 3.97
N VAL A 169 -4.43 8.12 3.68
CA VAL A 169 -4.19 7.60 2.32
C VAL A 169 -5.26 8.09 1.37
N GLU A 170 -6.52 8.11 1.79
CA GLU A 170 -7.62 8.67 1.00
C GLU A 170 -7.36 10.12 0.60
N ARG A 171 -6.99 10.99 1.56
CA ARG A 171 -6.66 12.39 1.26
C ARG A 171 -5.53 12.51 0.24
N ILE A 172 -4.46 11.71 0.38
CA ILE A 172 -3.34 11.70 -0.56
C ILE A 172 -3.81 11.32 -1.96
N VAL A 173 -4.53 10.20 -2.08
CA VAL A 173 -5.03 9.67 -3.34
C VAL A 173 -5.97 10.67 -4.01
N ARG A 174 -6.94 11.22 -3.27
CA ARG A 174 -7.88 12.20 -3.80
C ARG A 174 -7.20 13.50 -4.22
N SER A 175 -6.20 13.99 -3.47
CA SER A 175 -5.43 15.17 -3.86
C SER A 175 -4.62 14.96 -5.14
N LEU A 176 -4.07 13.76 -5.35
CA LEU A 176 -3.36 13.41 -6.59
C LEU A 176 -4.34 13.20 -7.75
N HIS A 177 -5.48 12.55 -7.52
CA HIS A 177 -6.53 12.39 -8.52
C HIS A 177 -7.09 13.75 -8.97
N ALA A 178 -7.27 14.70 -8.05
CA ALA A 178 -7.72 16.06 -8.37
C ALA A 178 -6.74 16.84 -9.28
N ARG A 179 -5.48 16.40 -9.38
CA ARG A 179 -4.51 16.91 -10.37
C ARG A 179 -4.61 16.23 -11.74
N GLY A 180 -5.61 15.38 -11.96
CA GLY A 180 -5.77 14.62 -13.20
C GLY A 180 -4.86 13.40 -13.31
N LEU A 181 -4.19 12.98 -12.22
CA LEU A 181 -3.27 11.84 -12.27
C LEU A 181 -4.01 10.51 -12.31
N ARG A 182 -3.52 9.59 -13.15
CA ARG A 182 -4.02 8.20 -13.25
C ARG A 182 -3.19 7.30 -12.34
N LEU A 183 -3.78 6.84 -11.24
CA LEU A 183 -2.99 6.32 -10.13
C LEU A 183 -2.87 4.79 -10.10
N HIS A 184 -1.67 4.30 -9.84
CA HIS A 184 -1.42 2.97 -9.29
C HIS A 184 -1.02 3.08 -7.83
N CYS A 185 -1.79 2.52 -6.91
CA CYS A 185 -1.46 2.56 -5.48
C CYS A 185 -0.83 1.25 -5.02
N PHE A 186 0.44 1.32 -4.60
CA PHE A 186 1.22 0.15 -4.22
C PHE A 186 0.77 -0.44 -2.87
N GLY A 187 0.39 -1.70 -2.87
CA GLY A 187 0.16 -2.50 -1.66
C GLY A 187 -0.88 -1.95 -0.68
N VAL A 188 -1.90 -1.23 -1.15
CA VAL A 188 -2.92 -0.67 -0.27
C VAL A 188 -3.82 -1.75 0.33
N LYS A 189 -4.30 -1.51 1.54
CA LYS A 189 -5.20 -2.43 2.23
C LYS A 189 -6.56 -2.47 1.53
N THR A 190 -7.21 -3.63 1.54
CA THR A 190 -8.55 -3.84 0.97
C THR A 190 -9.60 -2.86 1.52
N ILE A 191 -9.54 -2.53 2.81
CA ILE A 191 -10.41 -1.52 3.45
C ILE A 191 -10.20 -0.12 2.84
N GLY A 192 -8.98 0.22 2.44
CA GLY A 192 -8.69 1.48 1.76
C GLY A 192 -9.32 1.54 0.36
N LEU A 193 -9.25 0.43 -0.39
CA LEU A 193 -9.85 0.34 -1.72
C LEU A 193 -11.36 0.54 -1.70
N ALA A 194 -12.06 0.16 -0.63
CA ALA A 194 -13.49 0.44 -0.49
C ALA A 194 -13.80 1.95 -0.34
N ARG A 195 -12.82 2.78 0.03
CA ARG A 195 -12.99 4.23 0.27
C ARG A 195 -12.59 5.11 -0.90
N TYR A 196 -11.60 4.68 -1.69
CA TYR A 196 -11.01 5.50 -2.77
C TYR A 196 -10.66 4.68 -4.02
N GLY A 197 -11.14 3.42 -4.11
CA GLY A 197 -10.89 2.55 -5.25
C GLY A 197 -11.47 3.08 -6.56
N GLU A 198 -12.48 3.95 -6.49
CA GLU A 198 -13.13 4.59 -7.63
C GLU A 198 -12.27 5.68 -8.28
N VAL A 199 -11.30 6.25 -7.56
CA VAL A 199 -10.42 7.33 -8.06
C VAL A 199 -9.02 6.84 -8.44
N ILE A 200 -8.78 5.54 -8.48
CA ILE A 200 -7.49 4.94 -8.87
C ILE A 200 -7.65 3.96 -10.04
N GLN A 201 -6.64 3.90 -10.91
CA GLN A 201 -6.67 3.06 -12.10
C GLN A 201 -6.34 1.60 -11.75
N SER A 202 -5.38 1.42 -10.85
CA SER A 202 -4.99 0.09 -10.40
C SER A 202 -4.36 0.05 -9.01
N SER A 203 -4.26 -1.15 -8.46
CA SER A 203 -3.51 -1.46 -7.24
C SER A 203 -3.01 -2.89 -7.28
N ASP A 204 -2.17 -3.27 -6.33
CA ASP A 204 -1.62 -4.62 -6.18
C ASP A 204 -1.66 -5.08 -4.72
N SER A 205 -1.52 -6.39 -4.52
CA SER A 205 -1.10 -6.92 -3.23
C SER A 205 -0.57 -8.35 -3.31
N ALA A 206 0.40 -8.66 -2.46
CA ALA A 206 0.83 -10.02 -2.13
C ALA A 206 0.31 -10.48 -0.74
N ALA A 207 -0.70 -9.82 -0.17
CA ALA A 207 -1.20 -10.11 1.18
C ALA A 207 -1.73 -11.55 1.33
N TRP A 208 -2.20 -12.18 0.24
CA TRP A 208 -2.57 -13.60 0.23
C TRP A 208 -1.43 -14.49 0.72
N SER A 209 -0.18 -14.20 0.34
CA SER A 209 0.96 -15.04 0.72
C SER A 209 1.24 -14.90 2.21
N PHE A 210 1.09 -13.69 2.75
CA PHE A 210 1.22 -13.46 4.19
C PHE A 210 0.12 -14.18 4.99
N SER A 211 -1.15 -14.03 4.60
CA SER A 211 -2.26 -14.74 5.26
C SER A 211 -2.14 -16.25 5.11
N GLY A 212 -1.67 -16.72 3.96
CA GLY A 212 -1.46 -18.13 3.65
C GLY A 212 -0.44 -18.82 4.56
N ARG A 213 0.51 -18.09 5.16
CA ARG A 213 1.45 -18.65 6.15
C ARG A 213 0.75 -19.21 7.39
N TYR A 214 -0.44 -18.72 7.67
CA TYR A 214 -1.24 -19.10 8.83
C TYR A 214 -2.41 -20.03 8.45
N GLN A 215 -2.45 -20.52 7.21
CA GLN A 215 -3.44 -21.47 6.74
C GLN A 215 -2.75 -22.82 6.50
N PRO A 216 -3.34 -23.94 6.98
CA PRO A 216 -2.87 -25.28 6.62
C PRO A 216 -2.88 -25.43 5.10
N GLY A 217 -1.84 -26.03 4.52
CA GLY A 217 -1.83 -26.19 3.06
C GLY A 217 -2.78 -27.29 2.58
N CYS A 218 -3.22 -27.14 1.34
CA CYS A 218 -4.26 -27.94 0.72
C CYS A 218 -3.92 -29.43 0.51
N THR A 219 -2.69 -29.87 0.80
CA THR A 219 -2.28 -31.27 0.72
C THR A 219 -1.29 -31.61 1.85
N PRO A 220 -1.10 -32.89 2.22
CA PRO A 220 -0.18 -33.28 3.29
C PRO A 220 1.28 -32.83 3.09
N THR A 221 1.73 -32.65 1.85
CA THR A 221 3.10 -32.20 1.53
C THR A 221 3.22 -30.67 1.42
N HIS A 222 2.09 -29.97 1.49
CA HIS A 222 2.00 -28.53 1.39
C HIS A 222 1.75 -27.96 2.78
N GLN A 223 2.81 -27.48 3.43
CA GLN A 223 2.76 -27.09 4.84
C GLN A 223 1.85 -25.87 5.11
N SER A 224 1.85 -24.90 4.21
CA SER A 224 1.01 -23.70 4.33
C SER A 224 0.66 -23.12 2.97
N GLU A 225 -0.44 -22.37 2.91
CA GLU A 225 -0.94 -21.76 1.67
C GLU A 225 -0.10 -20.56 1.17
N ALA A 226 1.02 -20.24 1.83
CA ALA A 226 1.85 -19.08 1.52
C ALA A 226 2.40 -19.06 0.08
N ASN A 227 2.42 -20.21 -0.60
CA ASN A 227 2.95 -20.41 -1.95
C ASN A 227 1.92 -20.98 -2.93
N CYS A 228 0.65 -21.02 -2.54
CA CYS A 228 -0.36 -21.79 -3.24
C CYS A 228 -1.10 -20.99 -4.30
N LEU A 229 -1.08 -21.48 -5.53
CA LEU A 229 -1.80 -20.85 -6.63
C LEU A 229 -3.33 -20.87 -6.43
N PRO A 230 -3.99 -22.01 -6.15
CA PRO A 230 -5.43 -22.03 -5.86
C PRO A 230 -5.86 -21.05 -4.76
N TYR A 231 -5.11 -20.98 -3.66
CA TYR A 231 -5.40 -20.05 -2.56
C TYR A 231 -5.25 -18.59 -2.98
N ALA A 232 -4.18 -18.27 -3.72
CA ALA A 232 -3.94 -16.92 -4.23
C ALA A 232 -5.06 -16.44 -5.16
N LEU A 233 -5.51 -17.32 -6.09
CA LEU A 233 -6.61 -17.02 -7.00
C LEU A 233 -7.94 -16.88 -6.26
N ALA A 234 -8.24 -17.78 -5.32
CA ALA A 234 -9.45 -17.69 -4.50
C ALA A 234 -9.47 -16.39 -3.67
N TRP A 235 -8.31 -15.97 -3.14
CA TRP A 235 -8.17 -14.69 -2.45
C TRP A 235 -8.42 -13.50 -3.38
N HIS A 236 -7.85 -13.52 -4.59
CA HIS A 236 -8.01 -12.46 -5.58
C HIS A 236 -9.47 -12.33 -6.04
N HIS A 237 -10.13 -13.45 -6.37
CA HIS A 237 -11.54 -13.46 -6.77
C HIS A 237 -12.46 -12.95 -5.65
N ARG A 238 -12.20 -13.29 -4.38
CA ARG A 238 -12.93 -12.72 -3.24
C ARG A 238 -12.76 -11.20 -3.18
N LEU A 239 -11.53 -10.72 -3.32
CA LEU A 239 -11.24 -9.29 -3.32
C LEU A 239 -11.98 -8.56 -4.44
N GLN A 240 -11.90 -9.05 -5.67
CA GLN A 240 -12.58 -8.44 -6.81
C GLN A 240 -14.10 -8.36 -6.60
N ARG A 241 -14.73 -9.42 -6.07
CA ARG A 241 -16.16 -9.40 -5.73
C ARG A 241 -16.49 -8.32 -4.70
N THR A 242 -15.67 -8.14 -3.68
CA THR A 242 -15.86 -7.07 -2.68
C THR A 242 -15.74 -5.68 -3.33
N LEU A 243 -14.79 -5.49 -4.25
CA LEU A 243 -14.58 -4.21 -4.92
C LEU A 243 -15.65 -3.88 -5.96
N ASN A 244 -16.26 -4.90 -6.57
CA ASN A 244 -17.32 -4.73 -7.57
C ASN A 244 -18.73 -4.70 -6.94
N SER A 245 -18.87 -5.01 -5.65
CA SER A 245 -20.15 -4.92 -4.96
C SER A 245 -20.48 -3.45 -4.67
N PRO A 246 -21.72 -3.00 -4.91
CA PRO A 246 -22.13 -1.66 -4.50
C PRO A 246 -21.90 -1.49 -2.99
N PRO A 247 -21.52 -0.28 -2.53
CA PRO A 247 -21.35 -0.03 -1.11
C PRO A 247 -22.66 -0.41 -0.41
N ARG A 248 -22.57 -1.32 0.57
CA ARG A 248 -23.71 -1.58 1.44
C ARG A 248 -23.96 -0.30 2.21
N HIS A 249 -24.98 0.45 1.79
CA HIS A 249 -25.62 1.41 2.67
C HIS A 249 -26.16 0.60 3.83
N ASP A 250 -25.44 0.61 4.95
CA ASP A 250 -26.01 0.18 6.20
C ASP A 250 -27.13 1.17 6.48
N HIS A 251 -28.36 0.77 6.18
CA HIS A 251 -29.54 1.52 6.58
C HIS A 251 -29.51 1.48 8.11
N THR A 252 -28.91 2.50 8.72
CA THR A 252 -29.26 2.90 10.07
C THR A 252 -30.77 3.02 10.08
N ARG A 253 -31.43 2.03 10.69
CA ARG A 253 -32.84 2.07 11.01
C ARG A 253 -33.08 3.44 11.65
N PRO A 254 -34.06 4.23 11.19
CA PRO A 254 -34.40 5.45 11.89
C PRO A 254 -34.82 5.06 13.30
N ASP A 255 -34.12 5.62 14.30
CA ASP A 255 -34.51 5.54 15.69
C ASP A 255 -35.96 6.00 15.78
N THR A 256 -36.85 5.04 15.99
CA THR A 256 -38.26 5.32 16.24
C THR A 256 -38.31 5.93 17.64
N PRO A 257 -38.82 7.17 17.83
CA PRO A 257 -38.89 7.72 19.17
C PRO A 257 -39.82 6.84 19.99
N ARG A 258 -39.28 6.23 21.06
CA ARG A 258 -40.10 5.56 22.07
C ARG A 258 -41.05 6.60 22.65
N ARG A 259 -42.34 6.48 22.34
CA ARG A 259 -43.41 7.20 23.04
C ARG A 259 -43.39 6.76 24.51
N CYS A 260 -43.10 7.69 25.41
CA CYS A 260 -43.34 7.51 26.83
C CYS A 260 -44.85 7.42 27.08
N ALA A 261 -45.31 6.32 27.66
CA ALA A 261 -46.65 6.20 28.21
C ALA A 261 -46.72 6.98 29.55
N PRO A 262 -47.83 7.66 29.85
CA PRO A 262 -47.99 8.37 31.13
C PRO A 262 -48.36 7.38 32.24
N GLY A 263 -47.53 7.29 33.28
CA GLY A 263 -47.87 6.63 34.54
C GLY A 263 -48.61 7.58 35.50
N PRO A 264 -49.52 7.06 36.35
CA PRO A 264 -50.43 7.90 37.13
C PRO A 264 -49.72 8.51 38.36
N GLY A 265 -50.10 9.74 38.68
CA GLY A 265 -49.50 10.52 39.76
C GLY A 265 -49.88 10.07 41.17
N ARG A 266 -49.09 10.54 42.15
CA ARG A 266 -49.54 10.86 43.50
C ARG A 266 -48.49 11.67 44.28
N SER A 267 -48.92 12.87 44.67
CA SER A 267 -48.74 13.55 45.98
C SER A 267 -47.37 13.56 46.69
N GLN A 268 -46.81 14.78 46.75
CA GLN A 268 -46.00 15.38 47.82
C GLN A 268 -46.71 15.35 49.19
N PRO A 269 -46.05 15.53 50.37
CA PRO A 269 -45.28 16.76 50.69
C PRO A 269 -44.10 16.70 51.70
N GLY A 270 -43.31 17.79 51.70
CA GLY A 270 -42.80 18.43 52.93
C GLY A 270 -41.30 18.30 53.26
N GLY A 271 -40.65 19.46 53.49
CA GLY A 271 -39.62 19.58 54.54
C GLY A 271 -38.19 20.03 54.17
N ALA A 272 -37.93 21.33 54.35
CA ALA A 272 -36.73 21.98 54.92
C ALA A 272 -35.28 21.62 54.48
N ARG A 273 -34.54 22.70 54.12
CA ARG A 273 -33.06 22.88 54.12
C ARG A 273 -32.47 22.77 55.55
N PRO A 274 -31.13 22.60 55.79
CA PRO A 274 -30.01 23.32 55.15
C PRO A 274 -28.68 22.56 54.94
N SER A 275 -27.71 23.24 54.28
CA SER A 275 -26.30 22.82 54.08
C SER A 275 -25.51 22.69 55.39
N PRO A 276 -24.36 21.98 55.40
CA PRO A 276 -23.07 22.70 55.31
C PRO A 276 -21.92 21.96 54.57
N HIS A 277 -20.82 22.71 54.37
CA HIS A 277 -19.49 22.35 53.89
C HIS A 277 -18.87 21.05 54.48
N CYS A 278 -18.03 20.34 53.70
CA CYS A 278 -16.56 20.27 53.91
C CYS A 278 -15.83 19.22 53.04
N THR A 279 -14.72 19.67 52.45
CA THR A 279 -13.40 19.00 52.26
C THR A 279 -13.23 17.64 51.55
N ASP A 280 -12.54 17.72 50.41
CA ASP A 280 -11.22 17.14 50.12
C ASP A 280 -11.02 15.62 50.24
N THR A 281 -10.78 14.95 49.11
CA THR A 281 -9.77 13.86 49.04
C THR A 281 -9.31 13.53 47.61
N ARG A 282 -8.09 14.00 47.29
CA ARG A 282 -6.97 13.28 46.66
C ARG A 282 -7.23 12.35 45.45
N VAL A 283 -6.89 12.86 44.26
CA VAL A 283 -6.56 12.06 43.07
C VAL A 283 -5.12 11.52 43.19
N ARG A 284 -4.96 10.19 43.24
CA ARG A 284 -3.65 9.52 43.09
C ARG A 284 -3.33 9.29 41.61
N ALA A 285 -2.22 9.84 41.17
CA ALA A 285 -1.60 9.60 39.87
C ALA A 285 -0.96 8.20 39.80
N HIS A 286 -1.28 7.43 38.75
CA HIS A 286 -0.56 6.21 38.40
C HIS A 286 0.68 6.54 37.58
N ARG A 287 1.86 6.22 38.14
CA ARG A 287 3.18 6.32 37.51
C ARG A 287 3.44 5.14 36.57
N ASN A 288 4.07 5.48 35.45
CA ASN A 288 4.73 4.60 34.48
C ASN A 288 5.79 3.68 35.10
N ARG A 289 5.90 2.45 34.59
CA ARG A 289 7.05 1.54 34.74
C ARG A 289 7.80 1.42 33.40
N PRO A 290 9.13 1.58 33.35
CA PRO A 290 9.92 1.22 32.17
C PRO A 290 10.40 -0.24 32.22
N ALA A 291 10.40 -0.89 31.05
CA ALA A 291 10.84 -2.26 30.85
C ALA A 291 12.37 -2.38 30.79
N GLN A 292 12.87 -3.48 31.36
CA GLN A 292 14.27 -3.84 31.49
C GLN A 292 14.93 -4.23 30.16
N ARG A 293 16.17 -3.78 29.98
CA ARG A 293 17.14 -4.24 28.99
C ARG A 293 17.60 -5.66 29.33
N LYS A 294 17.62 -6.56 28.35
CA LYS A 294 18.42 -7.80 28.39
C LYS A 294 19.67 -7.62 27.53
N ALA A 295 20.82 -7.85 28.17
CA ALA A 295 22.14 -7.92 27.57
C ALA A 295 22.33 -9.25 26.83
N VAL A 296 23.05 -9.21 25.71
CA VAL A 296 23.64 -10.38 25.05
C VAL A 296 25.13 -10.37 25.40
N ARG A 297 25.62 -11.47 25.97
CA ARG A 297 27.04 -11.74 26.18
C ARG A 297 27.56 -12.54 24.99
N ARG A 298 28.75 -12.12 24.53
CA ARG A 298 29.86 -12.80 23.83
C ARG A 298 29.51 -13.88 22.80
#